data_AF-A0A2T3LFK4-F1
#
_entry.id   AF-A0A2T3LFK4-F1
#
_cell.length_a   1.000
_cell.length_b   1.000
_cell.length_c   1.000
_cell.angle_alpha   90.00
_cell.angle_beta   90.00
_cell.angle_gamma   90.00
#
_symmetry.space_group_name_H-M   'P 1'
#
loop_
_entity.id
_entity.type
_entity.pdbx_description
1 polymer ?
#
loop_
_entity_poly.entity_id
_entity_poly.type
_entity_poly.pdbx_seq_one_letter_code
_entity_poly.pdbx_strand_id
1 'polypeptide(L)'
;MKNIISTGVLCLLLAGCSMINRERVPDEVPDWTVAYAMPSFYPVRVTKAYGINTQEDWTSILHTHSQFMTVSDFKRIKGFLPDYNGYGLPLAFATMGGDSQIQPTNHLPDKVVLYWTSLF
;
A
#
# COMPACT_ATOMS: atom_id res chain seq x y z
N MET A 1 -14.06 -20.07 -49.91
CA MET A 1 -14.13 -20.74 -48.58
C MET A 1 -12.85 -20.60 -47.73
N LYS A 2 -11.65 -20.39 -48.32
CA LYS A 2 -10.40 -20.22 -47.55
C LYS A 2 -10.27 -18.88 -46.78
N ASN A 3 -10.84 -17.79 -47.27
CA ASN A 3 -10.64 -16.45 -46.68
C ASN A 3 -11.48 -16.20 -45.42
N ILE A 4 -12.59 -16.93 -45.23
CA ILE A 4 -13.50 -16.74 -44.09
C ILE A 4 -12.91 -17.32 -42.80
N ILE A 5 -12.14 -18.42 -42.92
CA ILE A 5 -11.46 -19.07 -41.79
C ILE A 5 -10.35 -18.16 -41.24
N SER A 6 -9.68 -17.39 -42.11
CA SER A 6 -8.61 -16.46 -41.71
C SER A 6 -9.12 -15.27 -40.89
N THR A 7 -10.26 -14.69 -41.27
CA THR A 7 -10.83 -13.53 -40.58
C THR A 7 -11.41 -13.90 -39.21
N GLY A 8 -12.03 -15.07 -39.07
CA GLY A 8 -12.59 -15.53 -37.80
C GLY A 8 -11.54 -15.78 -36.71
N VAL A 9 -10.41 -16.37 -37.10
CA VAL A 9 -9.27 -16.62 -36.19
C VAL A 9 -8.59 -15.31 -35.79
N LEU A 10 -8.48 -14.34 -36.71
CA LEU A 10 -7.89 -13.02 -36.41
C LEU A 10 -8.74 -12.22 -35.40
N CYS A 11 -10.06 -12.26 -35.50
CA CYS A 11 -10.95 -11.62 -34.52
C CYS A 11 -10.86 -12.25 -33.12
N LEU A 12 -10.71 -13.58 -33.03
CA LEU A 12 -10.51 -14.29 -31.76
C LEU A 12 -9.17 -13.94 -31.09
N LEU A 13 -8.11 -13.77 -31.89
CA LEU A 13 -6.78 -13.34 -31.39
C LEU A 13 -6.78 -11.88 -30.90
N LEU A 14 -7.54 -10.99 -31.56
CA LEU A 14 -7.65 -9.58 -31.14
C LEU A 14 -8.49 -9.40 -29.87
N ALA A 15 -9.52 -10.24 -29.65
CA ALA A 15 -10.33 -10.22 -28.44
C ALA A 15 -9.57 -10.73 -27.19
N GLY A 16 -8.53 -11.54 -27.36
CA GLY A 16 -7.68 -12.02 -26.26
C GLY A 16 -6.81 -10.93 -25.64
N CYS A 17 -6.47 -9.87 -26.39
CA CYS A 17 -5.56 -8.83 -25.92
C CYS A 17 -6.22 -7.76 -25.04
N SER A 18 -7.55 -7.58 -25.11
CA SER A 18 -8.28 -6.57 -24.31
C SER A 18 -8.70 -7.06 -22.93
N MET A 19 -8.68 -8.37 -22.67
CA MET A 19 -9.06 -8.96 -21.37
C MET A 19 -7.89 -9.14 -20.40
N ILE A 20 -6.64 -9.04 -20.86
CA ILE A 20 -5.44 -9.33 -20.04
C ILE A 20 -5.04 -8.15 -19.13
N ASN A 21 -5.48 -6.92 -19.42
CA ASN A 21 -5.06 -5.71 -18.70
C ASN A 21 -6.18 -5.01 -17.93
N ARG A 22 -7.29 -5.68 -17.64
CA ARG A 22 -8.28 -5.10 -16.73
C ARG A 22 -7.73 -5.28 -15.32
N GLU A 23 -7.36 -4.17 -14.69
CA GLU A 23 -6.95 -4.13 -13.28
C GLU A 23 -7.94 -4.98 -12.48
N ARG A 24 -7.44 -6.07 -11.88
CA ARG A 24 -8.29 -7.04 -11.19
C ARG A 24 -8.84 -6.35 -9.95
N VAL A 25 -10.04 -5.80 -10.09
CA VAL A 25 -10.82 -5.32 -8.94
C VAL A 25 -11.11 -6.56 -8.10
N PRO A 26 -10.69 -6.59 -6.83
CA PRO A 26 -10.98 -7.70 -5.93
C PRO A 26 -12.49 -7.98 -5.89
N ASP A 27 -12.86 -9.26 -5.84
CA ASP A 27 -14.27 -9.66 -5.67
C ASP A 27 -14.85 -9.14 -4.34
N GLU A 28 -13.97 -8.92 -3.35
CA GLU A 28 -14.27 -8.31 -2.05
C GLU A 28 -13.33 -7.12 -1.79
N VAL A 29 -13.87 -5.98 -1.35
CA VAL A 29 -13.05 -4.84 -0.95
C VAL A 29 -12.24 -5.24 0.29
N PRO A 30 -10.90 -5.16 0.26
CA PRO A 30 -10.07 -5.55 1.39
C PRO A 30 -10.21 -4.57 2.55
N ASP A 31 -9.93 -5.05 3.76
CA ASP A 31 -9.78 -4.17 4.92
C ASP A 31 -8.70 -3.13 4.66
N TRP A 32 -8.97 -1.88 5.03
CA TRP A 32 -8.01 -0.81 4.83
C TRP A 32 -6.83 -0.92 5.81
N THR A 33 -5.69 -0.39 5.40
CA THR A 33 -4.46 -0.35 6.21
C THR A 33 -3.83 1.03 6.10
N VAL A 34 -2.95 1.37 7.04
CA VAL A 34 -2.12 2.58 6.95
C VAL A 34 -0.68 2.14 6.86
N ALA A 35 0.01 2.66 5.83
CA ALA A 35 1.44 2.49 5.67
C ALA A 35 2.13 3.86 5.65
N TYR A 36 3.34 3.92 6.18
CA TYR A 36 4.15 5.12 6.23
C TYR A 36 5.59 4.81 5.82
N ALA A 37 6.21 5.76 5.14
CA ALA A 37 7.63 5.76 4.83
C ALA A 37 8.30 6.87 5.64
N MET A 38 9.58 6.68 5.96
CA MET A 38 10.40 7.72 6.61
C MET A 38 11.82 7.69 6.07
N PRO A 39 12.55 8.82 6.10
CA PRO A 39 13.97 8.82 5.74
C PRO A 39 14.82 8.04 6.75
N SER A 40 15.92 7.44 6.31
CA SER A 40 16.88 6.80 7.22
C SER A 40 17.64 7.78 8.11
N PHE A 41 17.89 8.99 7.61
CA PHE A 41 18.63 10.02 8.36
C PHE A 41 17.73 11.05 9.05
N TYR A 42 16.41 10.92 8.88
CA TYR A 42 15.40 11.64 9.66
C TYR A 42 14.24 10.72 10.08
N PRO A 43 14.49 9.56 10.72
CA PRO A 43 13.44 8.69 11.18
C PRO A 43 12.48 9.37 12.16
N VAL A 44 11.24 8.92 12.10
CA VAL A 44 10.17 9.34 13.00
C VAL A 44 9.64 8.14 13.78
N ARG A 45 9.26 8.37 15.03
CA ARG A 45 8.49 7.41 15.81
C ARG A 45 7.03 7.72 15.72
N VAL A 46 6.28 6.87 15.02
CA VAL A 46 4.81 6.89 15.06
C VAL A 46 4.38 6.13 16.32
N THR A 47 3.56 6.78 17.14
CA THR A 47 3.15 6.30 18.46
C THR A 47 1.69 5.84 18.47
N LYS A 48 0.88 6.37 17.57
CA LYS A 48 -0.55 6.06 17.46
C LYS A 48 -1.05 6.37 16.06
N ALA A 49 -1.89 5.48 15.52
CA ALA A 49 -2.66 5.73 14.31
C ALA A 49 -4.10 5.21 14.51
N TYR A 50 -5.09 5.91 13.98
CA TYR A 50 -6.48 5.45 13.95
C TYR A 50 -7.27 6.13 12.82
N GLY A 51 -8.28 5.41 12.32
CA GLY A 51 -9.27 5.91 11.37
C GLY A 51 -10.57 6.28 12.08
N ILE A 52 -11.23 7.34 11.63
CA ILE A 52 -12.56 7.76 12.08
C ILE A 52 -13.48 7.79 10.88
N ASN A 53 -14.63 7.14 10.98
CA ASN A 53 -15.74 7.30 10.06
C ASN A 53 -16.91 7.93 10.82
N THR A 54 -17.23 9.16 10.44
CA THR A 54 -18.29 9.97 11.03
C THR A 54 -19.66 9.63 10.48
N GLN A 55 -19.74 9.05 9.29
CA GLN A 55 -21.01 8.65 8.66
C GLN A 55 -21.59 7.40 9.31
N GLU A 56 -20.73 6.48 9.73
CA GLU A 56 -21.08 5.16 10.30
C GLU A 56 -20.78 5.04 11.79
N ASP A 57 -20.37 6.15 12.44
CA ASP A 57 -20.08 6.26 13.87
C ASP A 57 -19.10 5.21 14.42
N TRP A 58 -17.94 5.07 13.78
CA TRP A 58 -16.88 4.19 14.27
C TRP A 58 -15.50 4.84 14.29
N THR A 59 -14.66 4.34 15.18
CA THR A 59 -13.22 4.63 15.25
C THR A 59 -12.44 3.33 15.32
N SER A 60 -11.57 3.09 14.36
CA SER A 60 -10.73 1.88 14.30
C SER A 60 -9.29 2.24 14.62
N ILE A 61 -8.79 1.68 15.73
CA ILE A 61 -7.41 1.85 16.17
C ILE A 61 -6.54 0.86 15.39
N LEU A 62 -5.43 1.32 14.82
CA LEU A 62 -4.45 0.41 14.22
C LEU A 62 -3.55 -0.18 15.29
N HIS A 63 -3.03 -1.40 15.05
CA HIS A 63 -2.11 -2.05 15.97
C HIS A 63 -0.99 -1.10 16.41
N THR A 64 -0.69 -1.10 17.71
CA THR A 64 0.36 -0.24 18.24
C THR A 64 1.68 -0.61 17.62
N HIS A 65 2.31 0.41 17.05
CA HIS A 65 3.67 0.44 16.57
C HIS A 65 4.67 -0.06 17.63
N SER A 66 4.88 -1.38 17.68
CA SER A 66 6.17 -1.92 18.07
C SER A 66 7.13 -1.60 16.93
N GLN A 67 7.50 -0.33 16.79
CA GLN A 67 8.35 0.10 15.68
C GLN A 67 9.67 -0.64 15.74
N PHE A 68 9.82 -1.56 14.82
CA PHE A 68 11.13 -2.04 14.43
C PHE A 68 11.77 -0.89 13.63
N MET A 69 12.81 -0.27 14.19
CA MET A 69 13.63 0.74 13.50
C MET A 69 14.19 0.26 12.14
N THR A 70 14.04 -1.02 11.84
CA THR A 70 14.31 -1.65 10.55
C THR A 70 13.62 -0.96 9.37
N VAL A 71 12.44 -0.34 9.55
CA VAL A 71 11.77 0.41 8.46
C VAL A 71 12.58 1.62 8.01
N SER A 72 13.41 2.18 8.90
CA SER A 72 14.34 3.28 8.62
C SER A 72 15.79 2.83 8.44
N ASP A 73 16.10 1.55 8.59
CA ASP A 73 17.48 1.06 8.53
C ASP A 73 18.06 1.25 7.12
N PHE A 74 19.09 2.09 7.03
CA PHE A 74 19.70 2.48 5.76
C PHE A 74 20.25 1.28 4.99
N LYS A 75 20.95 0.37 5.67
CA LYS A 75 21.56 -0.81 5.03
C LYS A 75 20.49 -1.74 4.45
N ARG A 76 19.41 -1.95 5.19
CA ARG A 76 18.25 -2.73 4.76
C ARG A 76 17.57 -2.06 3.56
N ILE A 77 17.29 -0.76 3.63
CA ILE A 77 16.63 -0.04 2.53
C ILE A 77 17.48 -0.12 1.26
N LYS A 78 18.80 0.03 1.36
CA LYS A 78 19.71 -0.16 0.21
C LYS A 78 19.64 -1.54 -0.43
N GLY A 79 19.22 -2.57 0.31
CA GLY A 79 18.94 -3.89 -0.25
C GLY A 79 17.76 -3.92 -1.22
N PHE A 80 16.79 -3.01 -1.07
CA PHE A 80 15.63 -2.85 -1.95
C PHE A 80 15.78 -1.70 -2.95
N LEU A 81 16.47 -0.64 -2.55
CA LEU A 81 16.67 0.61 -3.30
C LEU A 81 18.16 0.97 -3.31
N PRO A 82 18.98 0.41 -4.23
CA PRO A 82 20.43 0.57 -4.21
C PRO A 82 20.94 2.02 -4.27
N ASP A 83 20.20 2.90 -4.95
CA ASP A 83 20.54 4.32 -5.12
C ASP A 83 20.00 5.21 -4.00
N TYR A 84 19.37 4.62 -2.98
CA TYR A 84 18.84 5.38 -1.85
C TYR A 84 19.96 6.06 -1.06
N ASN A 85 19.81 7.37 -0.84
CA ASN A 85 20.81 8.22 -0.19
C ASN A 85 20.52 8.53 1.29
N GLY A 86 19.43 7.99 1.85
CA GLY A 86 19.07 8.16 3.26
C GLY A 86 18.19 9.37 3.59
N TYR A 87 17.97 10.29 2.64
CA TYR A 87 17.27 11.55 2.88
C TYR A 87 15.84 11.58 2.32
N GLY A 88 15.59 10.86 1.22
CA GLY A 88 14.26 10.75 0.64
C GLY A 88 13.34 9.79 1.39
N LEU A 89 12.06 9.80 1.02
CA LEU A 89 11.11 8.75 1.40
C LEU A 89 11.34 7.52 0.52
N PRO A 90 11.69 6.36 1.09
CA PRO A 90 11.81 5.13 0.31
C PRO A 90 10.39 4.59 0.02
N LEU A 91 9.94 4.68 -1.25
CA LEU A 91 8.58 4.33 -1.65
C LEU A 91 8.43 2.87 -2.15
N ALA A 92 9.34 1.98 -1.75
CA ALA A 92 9.15 0.55 -1.98
C ALA A 92 8.25 -0.02 -0.87
N PHE A 93 7.24 -0.82 -1.21
CA PHE A 93 6.33 -1.41 -0.21
C PHE A 93 7.08 -2.13 0.92
N ALA A 94 8.12 -2.90 0.56
CA ALA A 94 8.96 -3.59 1.52
C ALA A 94 9.76 -2.66 2.45
N THR A 95 9.86 -1.36 2.15
CA THR A 95 10.58 -0.36 2.98
C THR A 95 9.66 0.44 3.90
N MET A 96 8.34 0.27 3.77
CA MET A 96 7.35 0.98 4.57
C MET A 96 7.04 0.24 5.88
N GLY A 97 6.72 1.00 6.92
CA GLY A 97 6.00 0.44 8.08
C GLY A 97 4.52 0.40 7.75
N GLY A 98 3.83 -0.68 8.13
CA GLY A 98 2.41 -0.83 7.90
C GLY A 98 1.74 -1.47 9.09
N ASP A 99 0.51 -1.03 9.37
CA ASP A 99 -0.28 -1.56 10.46
C ASP A 99 -1.68 -1.91 9.97
N SER A 100 -2.17 -3.02 10.51
CA SER A 100 -3.55 -3.44 10.35
C SER A 100 -4.42 -2.85 11.45
N GLN A 101 -5.70 -2.75 11.15
CA GLN A 101 -6.73 -2.40 12.11
C GLN A 101 -6.81 -3.47 13.22
N ILE A 102 -7.06 -3.06 14.47
CA ILE A 102 -7.38 -4.00 15.56
C ILE A 102 -8.76 -4.62 15.35
N GLN A 103 -9.71 -3.80 14.88
CA GLN A 103 -11.03 -4.23 14.45
C GLN A 103 -11.14 -3.99 12.94
N PRO A 104 -10.97 -5.04 12.11
CA PRO A 104 -10.95 -4.88 10.68
C PRO A 104 -12.31 -4.42 10.13
N THR A 105 -12.25 -3.49 9.20
CA THR A 105 -13.37 -3.11 8.33
C THR A 105 -12.83 -2.71 6.96
N ASN A 106 -13.60 -3.02 5.92
CA ASN A 106 -13.33 -2.59 4.55
C ASN A 106 -13.99 -1.25 4.21
N HIS A 107 -14.75 -0.67 5.14
CA HIS A 107 -15.28 0.68 5.01
C HIS A 107 -14.17 1.68 5.32
N LEU A 108 -13.92 2.61 4.40
CA LEU A 108 -12.85 3.60 4.57
C LEU A 108 -13.19 4.61 5.68
N PRO A 109 -12.19 5.10 6.42
CA PRO A 109 -12.38 6.22 7.33
C PRO A 109 -12.54 7.53 6.55
N ASP A 110 -13.34 8.45 7.08
CA ASP A 110 -13.39 9.84 6.60
C ASP A 110 -12.11 10.61 6.98
N LYS A 111 -11.45 10.20 8.07
CA LYS A 111 -10.24 10.83 8.60
C LYS A 111 -9.27 9.81 9.18
N VAL A 112 -7.99 9.92 8.81
CA VAL A 112 -6.90 9.22 9.48
C VAL A 112 -6.15 10.19 10.39
N VAL A 113 -5.89 9.79 11.63
CA VAL A 113 -5.11 10.57 12.59
C VAL A 113 -3.83 9.81 12.92
N LEU A 114 -2.69 10.50 12.82
CA LEU A 114 -1.35 9.98 13.06
C LEU A 114 -0.63 10.81 14.11
N TYR A 115 -0.09 10.15 15.14
CA TYR A 115 0.77 10.76 16.15
C TYR A 115 2.20 10.29 15.89
N TRP A 116 3.11 11.23 15.70
CA TRP A 116 4.50 10.93 15.45
C TRP A 116 5.42 11.93 16.17
N THR A 117 6.66 11.52 16.42
CA THR A 117 7.72 12.38 16.93
C THR A 117 8.97 12.20 16.08
N SER A 118 9.71 13.30 15.89
CA SER A 118 11.09 13.23 15.42
C SER A 118 11.93 12.44 16.42
N LEU A 119 12.92 11.70 15.93
CA LEU A 119 13.97 11.08 16.76
C LEU A 119 15.26 11.93 16.82
N PHE A 120 15.21 13.16 16.29
CA PHE A 120 16.22 14.22 16.37
C PHE A 120 15.62 15.47 17.01
#